data_AF-A0A368FMU0-F1
#
_entry.id   AF-A0A368FMU0-F1
#
_cell.length_a   1.000
_cell.length_b   1.000
_cell.length_c   1.000
_cell.angle_alpha   90.00
_cell.angle_beta   90.00
_cell.angle_gamma   90.00
#
_symmetry.space_group_name_H-M   'P 1'
#
loop_
_entity.id
_entity.type
_entity.pdbx_description
1 polymer ?
#
loop_
_entity_poly.entity_id
_entity_poly.type
_entity_poly.pdbx_seq_one_letter_code
_entity_poly.pdbx_strand_id
1 'polypeptide(L)'
;MLLLMTYCGYLIQHYPIVEMLWPYVQRRFSGASKCTTLMLDYALRYAVVVMSLALAYAIPNFDEIIPFVGITTGMMLALFFPPLLEIVVFLERWKRGSTVILIYNLTHNILYIILGVLFVVVGVYSNYKVLSDPNRQ
;
A
#
# COMPACT_ATOMS: atom_id res chain seq x y z
N MET A 1 -24.77 -12.97 -6.77
CA MET A 1 -23.42 -13.55 -6.89
C MET A 1 -22.34 -12.62 -6.34
N LEU A 2 -22.23 -11.37 -6.83
CA LEU A 2 -21.22 -10.40 -6.36
C LEU A 2 -21.25 -10.16 -4.83
N LEU A 3 -22.43 -9.98 -4.23
CA LEU A 3 -22.57 -9.79 -2.78
C LEU A 3 -21.91 -10.91 -1.94
N LEU A 4 -22.12 -12.17 -2.33
CA LEU A 4 -21.54 -13.32 -1.64
C LEU A 4 -20.01 -13.36 -1.79
N MET A 5 -19.52 -13.04 -2.99
CA MET A 5 -18.07 -13.00 -3.27
C MET A 5 -17.40 -11.86 -2.50
N THR A 6 -17.99 -10.67 -2.48
CA THR A 6 -17.46 -9.52 -1.75
C THR A 6 -17.49 -9.76 -0.25
N TYR A 7 -18.56 -10.36 0.29
CA TYR A 7 -18.64 -10.69 1.71
C TYR A 7 -17.55 -11.70 2.14
N CYS A 8 -17.37 -12.77 1.37
CA CYS A 8 -16.34 -13.77 1.64
C CYS A 8 -14.92 -13.21 1.44
N GLY A 9 -14.71 -12.45 0.36
CA GLY A 9 -13.42 -11.85 0.03
C GLY A 9 -12.97 -10.79 1.03
N TYR A 10 -13.91 -10.00 1.58
CA TYR A 10 -13.62 -8.99 2.59
C TYR A 10 -12.96 -9.61 3.84
N LEU A 11 -13.51 -10.73 4.33
CA LEU A 11 -12.94 -11.44 5.49
C LEU A 11 -11.51 -11.92 5.23
N ILE A 12 -11.24 -12.43 4.03
CA ILE A 12 -9.93 -12.95 3.63
C ILE A 12 -8.91 -11.82 3.46
N GLN A 13 -9.31 -10.68 2.90
CA GLN A 13 -8.41 -9.54 2.66
C GLN A 13 -7.98 -8.83 3.93
N HIS A 14 -8.81 -8.85 4.99
CA HIS A 14 -8.47 -8.21 6.26
C HIS A 14 -7.51 -9.03 7.13
N TYR A 15 -7.49 -10.35 6.98
CA TYR A 15 -6.59 -11.23 7.71
C TYR A 15 -5.11 -10.85 7.58
N PRO A 16 -4.52 -10.69 6.36
CA PRO A 16 -3.10 -10.33 6.23
C PRO A 16 -2.79 -8.93 6.76
N ILE A 17 -3.74 -7.99 6.70
CA ILE A 17 -3.56 -6.65 7.26
C ILE A 17 -3.37 -6.74 8.77
N VAL A 18 -4.24 -7.46 9.46
CA VAL A 18 -4.17 -7.66 10.92
C VAL A 18 -2.89 -8.41 11.30
N GLU A 19 -2.55 -9.47 10.56
CA GLU A 19 -1.37 -10.30 10.82
C GLU A 19 -0.06 -9.51 10.63
N MET A 20 0.03 -8.67 9.60
CA MET A 20 1.20 -7.81 9.39
C MET A 20 1.33 -6.73 10.45
N LEU A 21 0.22 -6.18 10.97
CA LEU A 21 0.25 -5.13 12.00
C LEU A 21 0.54 -5.68 13.41
N TRP A 22 0.08 -6.89 13.71
CA TRP A 22 0.19 -7.52 15.04
C TRP A 22 1.60 -7.45 15.67
N PRO A 23 2.70 -7.86 15.00
CA PRO A 23 4.04 -7.83 15.60
C PRO A 23 4.51 -6.41 15.94
N TYR A 24 4.14 -5.40 15.15
CA TYR A 24 4.48 -4.00 15.43
C TYR A 24 3.79 -3.51 16.70
N VAL A 25 2.51 -3.87 16.85
CA VAL A 25 1.71 -3.52 18.02
C VAL A 25 2.20 -4.28 19.26
N GLN A 26 2.50 -5.58 19.15
CA GLN A 26 3.06 -6.37 20.24
C GLN A 26 4.43 -5.86 20.69
N ARG A 27 5.29 -5.43 19.75
CA ARG A 27 6.60 -4.82 20.07
C ARG A 27 6.46 -3.48 20.79
N ARG A 28 5.39 -2.72 20.51
CA ARG A 28 5.13 -1.44 21.18
C ARG A 28 4.61 -1.62 22.62
N PHE A 29 3.90 -2.72 22.89
CA PHE A 29 3.25 -2.98 24.17
C PHE A 29 3.79 -4.24 24.89
N SER A 30 5.06 -4.57 24.68
CA SER A 30 5.69 -5.84 25.13
C SER A 30 5.78 -6.04 26.65
N GLY A 31 5.39 -5.05 27.46
CA GLY A 31 5.33 -5.12 28.92
C GLY A 31 3.92 -5.21 29.49
N ALA A 32 2.89 -5.31 28.66
CA ALA A 32 1.50 -5.30 29.10
C ALA A 32 1.01 -6.69 29.57
N SER A 33 0.02 -6.70 30.47
CA SER A 33 -0.60 -7.93 30.96
C SER A 33 -1.22 -8.77 29.82
N LYS A 34 -1.34 -10.09 30.01
CA LYS A 34 -2.02 -10.99 29.04
C LYS A 34 -3.42 -10.49 28.66
N CYS A 35 -4.14 -9.87 29.59
CA CYS A 35 -5.46 -9.28 29.36
C CYS A 35 -5.39 -8.07 28.42
N THR A 36 -4.38 -7.22 28.58
CA THR A 36 -4.13 -6.06 27.71
C THR A 36 -3.75 -6.49 26.29
N THR A 37 -2.93 -7.53 26.14
CA THR A 37 -2.58 -8.08 24.82
C THR A 37 -3.81 -8.61 24.08
N LEU A 38 -4.70 -9.33 24.78
CA LEU A 38 -5.97 -9.79 24.20
C LEU A 38 -6.88 -8.62 23.80
N MET A 39 -7.05 -7.62 24.68
CA MET A 39 -7.82 -6.41 24.35
C MET A 39 -7.27 -5.67 23.13
N LEU A 40 -5.94 -5.64 22.97
CA LEU A 40 -5.27 -4.97 21.87
C LEU A 40 -5.47 -5.71 20.53
N ASP A 41 -5.52 -7.05 20.53
CA ASP A 41 -5.86 -7.84 19.34
C ASP A 41 -7.28 -7.53 18.86
N TYR A 42 -8.25 -7.55 19.78
CA TYR A 42 -9.64 -7.20 19.47
C TYR A 42 -9.79 -5.75 19.03
N ALA A 43 -9.10 -4.81 19.69
CA ALA A 43 -9.11 -3.40 19.32
C ALA A 43 -8.55 -3.18 17.92
N LEU A 44 -7.48 -3.89 17.54
CA LEU A 44 -6.88 -3.78 16.21
C LEU A 44 -7.82 -4.29 15.12
N ARG A 45 -8.45 -5.46 15.33
CA ARG A 45 -9.46 -5.99 14.42
C ARG A 45 -10.65 -5.04 14.27
N TYR A 46 -11.13 -4.49 15.38
CA TYR A 46 -12.25 -3.55 15.37
C TYR A 46 -11.88 -2.25 14.64
N ALA A 47 -10.69 -1.70 14.89
CA ALA A 47 -10.21 -0.49 14.25
C ALA A 47 -10.16 -0.64 12.72
N VAL A 48 -9.67 -1.78 12.22
CA VAL A 48 -9.60 -2.07 10.78
C VAL A 48 -11.00 -2.09 10.14
N VAL A 49 -11.99 -2.70 10.80
CA VAL A 49 -13.38 -2.72 10.31
C VAL A 49 -14.01 -1.33 10.37
N VAL A 50 -13.82 -0.58 11.47
CA VAL A 50 -14.34 0.79 11.62
C VAL A 50 -13.74 1.73 10.57
N MET A 51 -12.45 1.59 10.25
CA MET A 51 -11.82 2.35 9.18
C MET A 51 -12.49 2.09 7.83
N SER A 52 -12.84 0.84 7.53
CA SER A 52 -13.58 0.52 6.29
C SER A 52 -15.00 1.09 6.28
N LEU A 53 -15.68 1.10 7.43
CA LEU A 53 -17.00 1.73 7.59
C LEU A 53 -16.93 3.25 7.40
N ALA A 54 -15.91 3.90 7.97
CA ALA A 54 -15.67 5.32 7.80
C ALA A 54 -15.39 5.68 6.33
N LEU A 55 -14.61 4.86 5.62
CA LEU A 55 -14.37 5.03 4.19
C LEU A 55 -15.66 4.89 3.37
N ALA A 56 -16.50 3.91 3.70
CA ALA A 56 -17.79 3.70 3.04
C ALA A 56 -18.75 4.89 3.23
N TYR A 57 -18.69 5.56 4.39
CA TYR A 57 -19.47 6.78 4.63
C TYR A 57 -18.88 8.01 3.93
N ALA A 58 -17.55 8.12 3.85
CA ALA A 58 -16.87 9.26 3.27
C ALA A 58 -16.89 9.29 1.73
N ILE A 59 -17.00 8.13 1.08
CA ILE A 59 -16.89 7.99 -0.38
C ILE A 59 -18.28 7.70 -0.98
N PRO A 60 -18.95 8.70 -1.59
CA PRO A 60 -20.24 8.49 -2.24
C PRO A 60 -20.13 7.83 -3.64
N ASN A 61 -19.03 8.05 -4.37
CA ASN A 61 -18.82 7.55 -5.73
C ASN A 61 -17.59 6.63 -5.81
N PHE A 62 -17.79 5.30 -5.80
CA PHE A 62 -16.69 4.34 -5.83
C PHE A 62 -15.99 4.25 -7.19
N ASP A 63 -16.73 4.44 -8.29
CA ASP A 63 -16.20 4.30 -9.67
C ASP A 63 -15.04 5.24 -9.96
N GLU A 64 -14.99 6.39 -9.29
CA GLU A 64 -13.96 7.41 -9.47
C GLU A 64 -12.73 7.15 -8.60
N ILE A 65 -12.93 6.54 -7.43
CA ILE A 65 -11.86 6.35 -6.44
C ILE A 65 -11.09 5.05 -6.69
N ILE A 66 -11.76 4.00 -7.20
CA ILE A 66 -11.10 2.73 -7.55
C ILE A 66 -9.89 2.92 -8.47
N PRO A 67 -9.98 3.62 -9.63
CA PRO A 67 -8.81 3.83 -10.49
C PRO A 67 -7.75 4.74 -9.86
N PHE A 68 -8.17 5.70 -9.03
CA PHE A 68 -7.25 6.61 -8.33
C PHE A 68 -6.36 5.84 -7.32
N VAL A 69 -6.98 5.04 -6.45
CA VAL A 69 -6.26 4.24 -5.44
C VAL A 69 -5.48 3.11 -6.11
N GLY A 70 -6.01 2.54 -7.20
CA GLY A 70 -5.34 1.50 -7.98
C GLY A 70 -4.05 1.96 -8.63
N ILE A 71 -4.04 3.12 -9.28
CA ILE A 71 -2.82 3.64 -9.92
C ILE A 71 -1.81 4.11 -8.88
N THR A 72 -2.24 4.79 -7.81
CA THR A 72 -1.31 5.23 -6.75
C THR A 72 -0.66 4.04 -6.05
N THR A 73 -1.47 3.10 -5.52
CA THR A 73 -0.97 1.96 -4.74
C THR A 73 -0.32 0.91 -5.64
N GLY A 74 -0.92 0.63 -6.79
CA GLY A 74 -0.42 -0.36 -7.74
C GLY A 74 0.93 0.02 -8.35
N MET A 75 1.10 1.27 -8.76
CA MET A 75 2.38 1.72 -9.33
C MET A 75 3.47 1.85 -8.27
N MET A 76 3.13 2.25 -7.04
CA MET A 76 4.06 2.22 -5.92
C MET A 76 4.52 0.79 -5.63
N LEU A 77 3.61 -0.17 -5.51
CA LEU A 77 3.96 -1.56 -5.20
C LEU A 77 4.69 -2.28 -6.34
N ALA A 78 4.32 -1.99 -7.60
CA ALA A 78 4.87 -2.69 -8.77
C ALA A 78 6.22 -2.14 -9.25
N LEU A 79 6.41 -0.81 -9.20
CA LEU A 79 7.59 -0.17 -9.78
C LEU A 79 8.48 0.54 -8.78
N PHE A 80 7.94 1.02 -7.66
CA PHE A 80 8.74 1.76 -6.68
C PHE A 80 9.35 0.85 -5.61
N PHE A 81 8.55 -0.05 -5.02
CA PHE A 81 9.01 -0.93 -3.96
C PHE A 81 10.12 -1.92 -4.38
N PRO A 82 10.04 -2.61 -5.53
CA PRO A 82 11.07 -3.58 -5.92
C PRO A 82 12.48 -2.98 -6.06
N PRO A 83 12.70 -1.90 -6.85
CA PRO A 83 14.03 -1.30 -6.96
C PRO A 83 14.50 -0.66 -5.64
N LEU A 84 13.58 -0.15 -4.82
CA LEU A 84 13.95 0.38 -3.50
C LEU A 84 14.51 -0.72 -2.59
N LEU A 85 13.83 -1.87 -2.52
CA LEU A 85 14.31 -3.02 -1.75
C LEU A 85 15.61 -3.56 -2.32
N GLU A 86 15.75 -3.61 -3.65
CA GLU A 86 16.98 -4.06 -4.30
C GLU A 86 18.16 -3.15 -3.95
N ILE A 87 17.99 -1.83 -3.98
CA ILE A 87 19.01 -0.88 -3.54
C ILE A 87 19.40 -1.14 -2.10
N VAL A 88 18.44 -1.25 -1.17
CA VAL A 88 18.72 -1.42 0.27
C VAL A 88 19.45 -2.74 0.56
N VAL A 89 19.02 -3.84 -0.04
CA VAL A 89 19.56 -5.18 0.23
C VAL A 89 20.91 -5.41 -0.45
N PHE A 90 21.09 -4.94 -1.69
CA PHE A 90 22.29 -5.25 -2.48
C PHE A 90 23.38 -4.18 -2.46
N LEU A 91 23.17 -3.05 -1.80
CA LEU A 91 24.16 -1.96 -1.72
C LEU A 91 25.53 -2.45 -1.23
N GLU A 92 25.55 -3.23 -0.14
CA GLU A 92 26.79 -3.74 0.44
C GLU A 92 27.51 -4.72 -0.50
N ARG A 93 26.74 -5.50 -1.26
CA ARG A 93 27.27 -6.48 -2.22
C ARG A 93 27.91 -5.78 -3.42
N TRP A 94 27.27 -4.74 -3.96
CA TRP A 94 27.81 -3.99 -5.10
C TRP A 94 29.03 -3.16 -4.72
N LYS A 95 29.06 -2.59 -3.51
CA LYS A 95 30.19 -1.79 -3.01
C LYS A 95 31.49 -2.61 -2.89
N ARG A 96 31.39 -3.92 -2.64
CA ARG A 96 32.54 -4.82 -2.49
C ARG A 96 33.04 -5.42 -3.82
N GLY A 97 32.23 -5.39 -4.87
CA GLY A 97 32.52 -6.02 -6.17
C GLY A 97 33.31 -5.12 -7.12
N SER A 98 32.62 -4.21 -7.80
CA SER A 98 33.22 -3.28 -8.78
C SER A 98 32.34 -2.05 -8.95
N THR A 99 32.96 -0.87 -9.01
CA THR A 99 32.28 0.43 -9.13
C THR A 99 31.40 0.53 -10.38
N VAL A 100 31.76 -0.15 -11.47
CA VAL A 100 31.00 -0.10 -12.74
C VAL A 100 29.65 -0.81 -12.61
N ILE A 101 29.63 -1.99 -11.96
CA ILE A 101 28.40 -2.77 -11.74
C ILE A 101 27.47 -2.03 -10.78
N LEU A 102 28.05 -1.37 -9.76
CA LEU A 102 27.30 -0.54 -8.83
C LEU A 102 26.58 0.60 -9.57
N ILE A 103 27.30 1.36 -10.40
CA ILE A 103 26.70 2.49 -11.14
C ILE A 103 25.63 1.99 -12.11
N TYR A 104 25.87 0.88 -12.81
CA TYR A 104 24.90 0.31 -13.76
C TYR A 104 23.59 -0.10 -13.10
N ASN A 105 23.65 -0.87 -12.01
CA ASN A 105 22.45 -1.33 -11.30
C ASN A 105 21.73 -0.18 -10.59
N LEU A 106 22.48 0.75 -9.98
CA LEU A 106 21.90 1.90 -9.31
C LEU A 106 21.16 2.81 -10.30
N THR A 107 21.71 3.00 -11.50
CA THR A 107 21.08 3.79 -12.55
C THR A 107 19.77 3.15 -13.01
N HIS A 108 19.74 1.84 -13.21
CA HIS A 108 18.50 1.13 -13.58
C HIS A 108 17.43 1.24 -12.49
N ASN A 109 17.82 1.07 -11.23
CA ASN A 109 16.87 1.14 -10.12
C ASN A 109 16.32 2.55 -9.93
N ILE A 110 17.16 3.58 -10.09
CA ILE A 110 16.71 4.98 -10.08
C ILE A 110 15.75 5.25 -11.26
N LEU A 111 16.04 4.71 -12.45
CA LEU A 111 15.15 4.85 -13.61
C LEU A 111 13.77 4.25 -13.33
N TYR A 112 13.69 3.04 -12.76
CA TYR A 112 12.42 2.42 -12.40
C TYR A 112 11.66 3.22 -11.33
N ILE A 113 12.35 3.77 -10.34
CA ILE A 113 11.76 4.65 -9.32
C ILE A 113 11.17 5.92 -9.97
N ILE A 114 11.92 6.59 -10.85
CA ILE A 114 11.46 7.80 -11.56
C ILE A 114 10.22 7.47 -12.40
N LEU A 115 10.27 6.36 -13.13
CA LEU A 115 9.19 5.90 -13.99
C LEU A 115 7.93 5.54 -13.17
N GLY A 116 8.10 4.93 -11.99
CA GLY A 116 7.03 4.68 -11.03
C GLY A 116 6.37 5.99 -10.53
N VAL A 117 7.17 6.98 -10.14
CA VAL A 117 6.67 8.29 -9.69
C VAL A 117 5.96 9.02 -10.83
N LEU A 118 6.51 9.01 -12.05
CA LEU A 118 5.87 9.62 -13.22
C LEU A 118 4.50 9.01 -13.49
N PHE A 119 4.36 7.69 -13.44
CA PHE A 119 3.07 7.05 -13.63
C PHE A 119 2.06 7.37 -12.54
N VAL A 120 2.49 7.51 -11.29
CA VAL A 120 1.62 7.98 -10.21
C VAL A 120 1.14 9.40 -10.50
N VAL A 121 2.04 10.32 -10.87
CA VAL A 121 1.67 11.72 -11.17
C VAL A 121 0.73 11.82 -12.36
N VAL A 122 1.06 11.16 -13.47
CA VAL A 122 0.22 11.14 -14.68
C VAL A 122 -1.14 10.50 -14.39
N GLY A 123 -1.16 9.41 -13.62
CA GLY A 123 -2.37 8.72 -13.22
C GLY A 123 -3.28 9.57 -12.33
N VAL A 124 -2.71 10.23 -11.33
CA VAL A 124 -3.43 11.16 -10.45
C VAL A 124 -3.99 12.33 -11.25
N TYR A 125 -3.20 12.92 -12.15
CA TYR A 125 -3.63 14.03 -12.98
C TYR A 125 -4.77 13.63 -13.94
N SER A 126 -4.67 12.46 -14.57
CA SER A 126 -5.70 11.94 -15.48
C SER A 126 -7.02 11.71 -14.73
N ASN A 127 -6.97 11.06 -13.57
CA ASN A 127 -8.16 10.83 -12.74
C ASN A 127 -8.76 12.15 -12.23
N TYR A 128 -7.92 13.09 -11.78
CA TYR A 128 -8.39 14.40 -11.33
C TYR A 128 -9.08 15.19 -12.44
N LYS A 129 -8.53 15.17 -13.66
CA LYS A 129 -9.16 15.84 -14.81
C LYS A 129 -10.54 15.25 -15.11
N VAL A 130 -10.66 13.92 -15.03
CA VAL A 130 -11.93 13.20 -15.20
C VAL A 130 -12.95 13.58 -14.12
N LEU A 131 -12.50 13.85 -12.89
CA LEU A 131 -13.34 14.34 -11.79
C LEU A 131 -13.76 15.81 -11.94
N SER A 132 -12.90 16.64 -12.52
CA SER A 132 -13.09 18.09 -12.61
C SER A 132 -13.87 18.53 -13.85
N ASP A 133 -14.17 17.64 -14.81
CA ASP A 133 -14.90 17.98 -16.03
C ASP A 133 -16.38 18.27 -15.72
N PRO A 134 -16.87 19.52 -15.89
CA PRO A 134 -18.23 19.90 -15.55
C PRO A 134 -19.28 19.39 -16.55
N ASN A 135 -18.90 18.79 -17.69
CA ASN A 135 -19.82 18.24 -18.70
C ASN A 135 -20.26 16.79 -18.42
N ARG A 136 -20.14 16.33 -17.16
CA ARG A 136 -20.36 14.94 -16.74
C ARG A 136 -21.73 14.68 -16.10
N GLN A 137 -22.75 15.45 -16.48
CA GLN A 137 -24.16 15.11 -16.21
C GLN A 137 -24.82 14.53 -17.44
#